data_AF-A0A975HUU4-F1
#
_entry.id   AF-A0A975HUU4-F1
#
_cell.length_a   1.000
_cell.length_b   1.000
_cell.length_c   1.000
_cell.angle_alpha   90.00
_cell.angle_beta   90.00
_cell.angle_gamma   90.00
#
_symmetry.space_group_name_H-M   'P 1'
#
loop_
_entity.id
_entity.type
_entity.pdbx_description
1 polymer ?
#
loop_
_entity_poly.entity_id
_entity_poly.type
_entity_poly.pdbx_seq_one_letter_code
_entity_poly.pdbx_strand_id
1 'polypeptide(L)'
;MRFTPWMAAALALAPLLQACGGGSSDGGDGAVRLINAADGYSSLDLYSSDTSLSTAVAADSAGGYIALGAGTYTFKLKRNGSSTTSSSSDRTVLADTAHTLLAYSTNEALKTVFLTDNEAAPSSGTAKLRVFNGAAEAGALDVYVTAPDATLAESTATVSALGTERIGAYSEISAGTYRVRITGSGDKNDLRLDLPAVALADQQIATLVLTATPGGVLVHGLTINQKSAVTAQKNGSARVRLVAGAAANGNAAATANGVVLSAGLKSPAVGSYTLVPAGALALTVSLDGTALSTGVTTLTAGADNTLIVTGSGAGGTAVMLNDDNRPALTAANTKLRLVHGVGGLASPVTLTADYSAVATDIATNTASAPASIAASTTMRLEATTPTVTGSLYLATDVTLQAGKVYTLFMLGDAAAPVGVLRRDR
;
A
#
# COMPACT_ATOMS: atom_id res chain seq x y z
N MET A 1 20.98 64.20 -56.94
CA MET A 1 21.66 64.07 -55.63
C MET A 1 21.60 62.60 -55.22
N ARG A 2 22.72 62.01 -54.76
CA ARG A 2 22.80 60.61 -54.31
C ARG A 2 23.03 60.58 -52.80
N PHE A 3 22.31 59.73 -52.08
CA PHE A 3 22.56 59.43 -50.66
C PHE A 3 22.59 57.91 -50.45
N THR A 4 23.75 57.40 -50.01
CA THR A 4 23.93 56.23 -49.12
C THR A 4 23.54 56.63 -47.68
N PRO A 5 23.30 55.73 -46.68
CA PRO A 5 23.90 54.40 -46.42
C PRO A 5 22.81 53.29 -46.28
N TRP A 6 22.95 52.13 -45.62
CA TRP A 6 24.00 51.50 -44.78
C TRP A 6 23.91 49.96 -44.88
N MET A 7 25.03 49.23 -44.76
CA MET A 7 25.04 47.77 -44.48
C MET A 7 25.20 47.48 -42.99
N ALA A 8 24.27 46.72 -42.39
CA ALA A 8 24.43 46.15 -41.06
C ALA A 8 24.71 44.65 -41.17
N ALA A 9 25.89 44.21 -40.74
CA ALA A 9 26.26 42.80 -40.69
C ALA A 9 25.87 42.21 -39.32
N ALA A 10 25.00 41.21 -39.31
CA ALA A 10 24.69 40.43 -38.11
C ALA A 10 25.54 39.15 -38.07
N LEU A 11 26.50 39.11 -37.14
CA LEU A 11 27.31 37.92 -36.89
C LEU A 11 26.49 36.89 -36.10
N ALA A 12 26.16 35.75 -36.71
CA ALA A 12 25.48 34.66 -36.02
C ALA A 12 26.50 33.84 -35.20
N LEU A 13 26.50 34.01 -33.88
CA LEU A 13 27.20 33.10 -32.97
C LEU A 13 26.38 31.80 -32.84
N ALA A 14 26.91 30.70 -33.38
CA ALA A 14 26.40 29.37 -33.10
C ALA A 14 27.02 28.85 -31.78
N PRO A 15 26.23 28.46 -30.77
CA PRO A 15 26.76 27.77 -29.60
C PRO A 15 27.15 26.34 -29.99
N LEU A 16 28.46 26.07 -29.96
CA LEU A 16 29.00 24.71 -30.09
C LEU A 16 28.58 23.87 -28.88
N LEU A 17 27.77 22.82 -29.10
CA LEU A 17 27.57 21.78 -28.10
C LEU A 17 28.90 21.04 -27.89
N GLN A 18 29.51 21.24 -26.72
CA GLN A 18 30.63 20.44 -26.23
C GLN A 18 30.15 19.01 -25.91
N ALA A 19 30.15 18.14 -26.91
CA ALA A 19 30.11 16.70 -26.70
C ALA A 19 31.52 16.22 -26.32
N CYS A 20 31.74 15.91 -25.04
CA CYS A 20 33.04 15.50 -24.51
C CYS A 20 32.97 14.12 -23.86
N GLY A 21 33.72 13.16 -24.42
CA GLY A 21 33.94 11.81 -23.87
C GLY A 21 32.89 10.77 -24.31
N GLY A 22 33.22 9.67 -24.99
CA GLY A 22 34.54 9.22 -25.47
C GLY A 22 34.73 7.72 -25.24
N GLY A 23 34.23 6.91 -26.17
CA GLY A 23 34.38 5.45 -26.14
C GLY A 23 33.61 4.79 -27.27
N SER A 24 34.32 4.35 -28.31
CA SER A 24 33.72 3.61 -29.42
C SER A 24 33.38 2.18 -28.98
N SER A 25 32.11 1.92 -28.75
CA SER A 25 31.52 0.58 -28.83
C SER A 25 30.53 0.60 -30.00
N ASP A 26 30.65 -0.34 -30.95
CA ASP A 26 29.83 -0.41 -32.17
C ASP A 26 28.37 -0.88 -31.92
N GLY A 27 27.83 -0.64 -30.72
CA GLY A 27 26.43 -0.89 -30.35
C GLY A 27 25.65 0.42 -30.26
N GLY A 28 24.37 0.39 -30.62
CA GLY A 28 23.50 1.57 -30.60
C GLY A 28 23.10 1.99 -29.19
N ASP A 29 22.48 3.17 -29.07
CA ASP A 29 21.96 3.67 -27.81
C ASP A 29 20.96 2.68 -27.18
N GLY A 30 21.03 2.53 -25.86
CA GLY A 30 19.94 1.96 -25.09
C GLY A 30 18.84 2.99 -24.83
N ALA A 31 17.77 2.58 -24.16
CA ALA A 31 16.69 3.49 -23.80
C ALA A 31 16.18 3.23 -22.38
N VAL A 32 15.82 4.29 -21.64
CA VAL A 32 15.27 4.19 -20.28
C VAL A 32 13.97 4.99 -20.16
N ARG A 33 12.95 4.40 -19.52
CA ARG A 33 11.78 5.13 -19.02
C ARG A 33 11.62 4.99 -17.51
N LEU A 34 10.97 5.97 -16.88
CA LEU A 34 10.46 5.87 -15.51
C LEU A 34 9.01 5.37 -15.53
N ILE A 35 8.66 4.43 -14.66
CA ILE A 35 7.28 4.09 -14.31
C ILE A 35 7.08 4.38 -12.83
N ASN A 36 6.05 5.15 -12.49
CA ASN A 36 5.74 5.49 -11.10
C ASN A 36 4.61 4.60 -10.57
N ALA A 37 4.96 3.54 -9.84
CA ALA A 37 4.04 2.71 -9.06
C ALA A 37 4.19 2.96 -7.54
N ALA A 38 4.73 4.12 -7.16
CA ALA A 38 5.10 4.41 -5.78
C ALA A 38 3.94 5.07 -5.01
N ASP A 39 3.37 4.32 -4.06
CA ASP A 39 2.37 4.87 -3.14
C ASP A 39 2.95 6.03 -2.31
N GLY A 40 2.14 7.07 -2.05
CA GLY A 40 2.60 8.33 -1.43
C GLY A 40 3.42 9.27 -2.32
N TYR A 41 3.61 8.94 -3.61
CA TYR A 41 4.32 9.79 -4.59
C TYR A 41 3.44 10.10 -5.81
N SER A 42 2.60 11.15 -5.67
CA SER A 42 1.69 11.62 -6.73
C SER A 42 2.39 11.92 -8.06
N SER A 43 3.65 12.34 -8.04
CA SER A 43 4.46 12.56 -9.23
C SER A 43 5.96 12.49 -8.92
N LEU A 44 6.75 11.93 -9.85
CA LEU A 44 8.19 11.71 -9.74
C LEU A 44 8.97 12.29 -10.93
N ASP A 45 10.18 12.78 -10.64
CA ASP A 45 11.18 13.20 -11.62
C ASP A 45 12.34 12.18 -11.63
N LEU A 46 12.84 11.84 -12.83
CA LEU A 46 14.02 11.02 -13.08
C LEU A 46 15.22 11.89 -13.47
N TYR A 47 16.35 11.67 -12.79
CA TYR A 47 17.65 12.25 -13.12
C TYR A 47 18.70 11.16 -13.34
N SER A 48 19.68 11.44 -14.20
CA SER A 48 20.98 10.75 -14.19
C SER A 48 22.00 11.69 -13.58
N SER A 49 22.59 11.30 -12.44
CA SER A 49 23.33 12.19 -11.55
C SER A 49 22.52 13.46 -11.24
N ASP A 50 22.82 14.59 -11.86
CA ASP A 50 22.07 15.85 -11.68
C ASP A 50 21.42 16.36 -12.98
N THR A 51 21.59 15.63 -14.09
CA THR A 51 20.91 15.90 -15.37
C THR A 51 19.49 15.36 -15.33
N SER A 52 18.50 16.23 -15.55
CA SER A 52 17.10 15.83 -15.66
C SER A 52 16.89 14.99 -16.92
N LEU A 53 16.22 13.85 -16.77
CA LEU A 53 15.85 12.96 -17.87
C LEU A 53 14.34 13.03 -18.14
N SER A 54 13.52 12.78 -17.11
CA SER A 54 12.06 12.80 -17.21
C SER A 54 11.48 13.57 -16.03
N THR A 55 10.41 14.32 -16.23
CA THR A 55 9.76 15.09 -15.17
C THR A 55 8.26 14.82 -15.12
N ALA A 56 7.68 15.05 -13.94
CA ALA A 56 6.27 14.99 -13.65
C ALA A 56 5.57 13.64 -13.98
N VAL A 57 6.27 12.50 -13.86
CA VAL A 57 5.69 11.17 -14.09
C VAL A 57 4.69 10.86 -12.97
N ALA A 58 3.40 11.03 -13.28
CA ALA A 58 2.29 10.87 -12.35
C ALA A 58 2.17 9.43 -11.80
N ALA A 59 1.56 9.28 -10.63
CA ALA A 59 1.24 7.98 -10.06
C ALA A 59 0.48 7.07 -11.05
N ASP A 60 0.82 5.79 -11.04
CA ASP A 60 0.29 4.73 -11.91
C ASP A 60 0.49 4.97 -13.43
N SER A 61 1.48 5.81 -13.78
CA SER A 61 1.79 6.17 -15.17
C SER A 61 3.25 5.88 -15.55
N ALA A 62 3.54 6.01 -16.84
CA ALA A 62 4.87 5.86 -17.42
C ALA A 62 5.31 7.15 -18.13
N GLY A 63 6.56 7.54 -17.94
CA GLY A 63 7.22 8.50 -18.81
C GLY A 63 7.58 7.90 -20.17
N GLY A 64 7.97 8.75 -21.11
CA GLY A 64 8.55 8.32 -22.38
C GLY A 64 9.90 7.62 -22.20
N TYR A 65 10.29 6.81 -23.19
CA TYR A 65 11.66 6.31 -23.28
C TYR A 65 12.61 7.42 -23.73
N ILE A 66 13.79 7.43 -23.13
CA ILE A 66 14.86 8.41 -23.38
C ILE A 66 16.08 7.62 -23.82
N ALA A 67 16.63 7.96 -24.99
CA ALA A 67 17.86 7.36 -25.48
C ALA A 67 19.05 7.74 -24.58
N LEU A 68 19.87 6.74 -24.25
CA LEU A 68 21.10 6.88 -23.48
C LEU A 68 22.12 5.92 -24.06
N GLY A 69 23.36 6.37 -24.27
CA GLY A 69 24.45 5.49 -24.69
C GLY A 69 24.63 4.30 -23.75
N ALA A 70 25.18 3.20 -24.26
CA ALA A 70 25.49 2.04 -23.42
C ALA A 70 26.50 2.43 -22.33
N GLY A 71 26.19 2.13 -21.06
CA GLY A 71 27.00 2.61 -19.94
C GLY A 71 26.30 2.46 -18.58
N THR A 72 27.02 2.82 -17.51
CA THR A 72 26.48 2.78 -16.13
C THR A 72 26.13 4.19 -15.66
N TYR A 73 24.91 4.35 -15.14
CA TYR A 73 24.33 5.63 -14.73
C TYR A 73 23.80 5.56 -13.30
N THR A 74 24.05 6.60 -12.51
CA THR A 74 23.42 6.80 -11.20
C THR A 74 22.04 7.43 -11.40
N PHE A 75 20.98 6.63 -11.43
CA PHE A 75 19.61 7.15 -11.51
C PHE A 75 19.13 7.64 -10.15
N LYS A 76 18.74 8.92 -10.07
CA LYS A 76 18.12 9.53 -8.90
C LYS A 76 16.64 9.82 -9.17
N LEU A 77 15.79 9.55 -8.18
CA LEU A 77 14.37 9.92 -8.20
C LEU A 77 14.08 11.02 -7.18
N LYS A 78 13.28 12.00 -7.58
CA LYS A 78 12.81 13.09 -6.71
C LYS A 78 11.29 13.18 -6.80
N ARG A 79 10.63 13.66 -5.74
CA ARG A 79 9.22 14.10 -5.84
C ARG A 79 9.19 15.34 -6.75
N ASN A 80 8.23 15.42 -7.67
CA ASN A 80 8.16 16.54 -8.60
C ASN A 80 8.14 17.88 -7.87
N GLY A 81 8.97 18.83 -8.32
CA GLY A 81 9.16 20.14 -7.68
C GLY A 81 10.05 20.13 -6.41
N SER A 82 10.62 18.99 -6.00
CA SER A 82 11.58 18.91 -4.90
C SER A 82 13.02 18.78 -5.37
N SER A 83 13.94 19.48 -4.69
CA SER A 83 15.38 19.31 -4.89
C SER A 83 15.94 18.03 -4.24
N THR A 84 15.20 17.44 -3.28
CA THR A 84 15.68 16.32 -2.44
C THR A 84 15.58 14.99 -3.18
N THR A 85 16.67 14.22 -3.15
CA THR A 85 16.72 12.86 -3.71
C THR A 85 16.01 11.89 -2.78
N SER A 86 14.94 11.25 -3.27
CA SER A 86 14.14 10.25 -2.52
C SER A 86 14.67 8.83 -2.70
N SER A 87 15.32 8.53 -3.83
CA SER A 87 15.98 7.25 -4.12
C SER A 87 17.15 7.47 -5.08
N SER A 88 18.22 6.68 -4.94
CA SER A 88 19.37 6.68 -5.85
C SER A 88 19.85 5.25 -6.09
N SER A 89 20.12 4.88 -7.35
CA SER A 89 20.61 3.54 -7.71
C SER A 89 21.44 3.55 -8.99
N ASP A 90 22.62 2.93 -8.94
CA ASP A 90 23.45 2.71 -10.14
C ASP A 90 22.89 1.56 -10.98
N ARG A 91 22.75 1.77 -12.29
CA ARG A 91 22.24 0.79 -13.25
C ARG A 91 23.02 0.87 -14.56
N THR A 92 23.22 -0.28 -15.20
CA THR A 92 23.84 -0.37 -16.53
C THR A 92 22.77 -0.41 -17.61
N VAL A 93 22.77 0.59 -18.48
CA VAL A 93 22.01 0.63 -19.73
C VAL A 93 22.78 -0.16 -20.78
N LEU A 94 22.13 -1.14 -21.38
CA LEU A 94 22.72 -1.98 -22.43
C LEU A 94 22.47 -1.36 -23.80
N ALA A 95 23.41 -1.56 -24.73
CA ALA A 95 23.26 -1.15 -26.12
C ALA A 95 22.00 -1.76 -26.76
N ASP A 96 21.36 -1.02 -27.67
CA ASP A 96 20.20 -1.44 -28.46
C ASP A 96 19.01 -1.99 -27.63
N THR A 97 19.00 -1.69 -26.33
CA THR A 97 18.11 -2.32 -25.35
C THR A 97 17.28 -1.28 -24.60
N ALA A 98 15.96 -1.51 -24.58
CA ALA A 98 15.05 -0.72 -23.77
C ALA A 98 15.00 -1.24 -22.32
N HIS A 99 14.88 -0.32 -21.36
CA HIS A 99 14.79 -0.61 -19.95
C HIS A 99 13.71 0.24 -19.26
N THR A 100 13.10 -0.32 -18.24
CA THR A 100 12.11 0.33 -17.39
C THR A 100 12.68 0.46 -15.98
N LEU A 101 12.88 1.69 -15.50
CA LEU A 101 13.09 1.97 -14.09
C LEU A 101 11.71 2.07 -13.42
N LEU A 102 11.30 0.98 -12.78
CA LEU A 102 10.06 0.89 -12.01
C LEU A 102 10.31 1.44 -10.60
N ALA A 103 9.64 2.54 -10.25
CA ALA A 103 9.59 3.07 -8.90
C ALA A 103 8.40 2.47 -8.13
N TYR A 104 8.62 2.07 -6.88
CA TYR A 104 7.58 1.57 -5.96
C TYR A 104 7.91 2.00 -4.53
N SER A 105 6.93 1.92 -3.62
CA SER A 105 7.12 2.26 -2.21
C SER A 105 7.02 1.02 -1.33
N THR A 106 7.87 0.94 -0.30
CA THR A 106 7.69 -0.02 0.79
C THR A 106 8.25 0.54 2.10
N ASN A 107 7.50 0.36 3.20
CA ASN A 107 7.71 1.02 4.48
C ASN A 107 7.95 2.54 4.31
N GLU A 108 7.11 3.16 3.48
CA GLU A 108 7.12 4.59 3.12
C GLU A 108 8.41 5.07 2.41
N ALA A 109 9.37 4.19 2.14
CA ALA A 109 10.58 4.47 1.39
C ALA A 109 10.40 4.18 -0.10
N LEU A 110 10.84 5.12 -0.95
CA LEU A 110 10.89 4.95 -2.39
C LEU A 110 12.03 3.98 -2.77
N LYS A 111 11.72 2.96 -3.56
CA LYS A 111 12.67 2.00 -4.11
C LYS A 111 12.53 1.88 -5.62
N THR A 112 13.55 1.27 -6.27
CA THR A 112 13.56 1.01 -7.71
C THR A 112 13.86 -0.44 -8.04
N VAL A 113 13.21 -0.93 -9.09
CA VAL A 113 13.58 -2.13 -9.83
C VAL A 113 13.87 -1.73 -11.28
N PHE A 114 14.96 -2.25 -11.84
CA PHE A 114 15.36 -1.97 -13.22
C PHE A 114 15.08 -3.20 -14.06
N LEU A 115 14.09 -3.10 -14.95
CA LEU A 115 13.64 -4.18 -15.83
C LEU A 115 14.25 -3.99 -17.20
N THR A 116 14.76 -5.07 -17.79
CA THR A 116 15.09 -5.11 -19.23
C THR A 116 13.81 -5.42 -20.02
N ASP A 117 13.53 -4.60 -21.03
CA ASP A 117 12.37 -4.70 -21.91
C ASP A 117 12.77 -5.39 -23.24
N ASN A 118 13.34 -6.59 -23.16
CA ASN A 118 13.87 -7.35 -24.32
C ASN A 118 13.28 -8.77 -24.47
N GLU A 119 12.22 -9.11 -23.74
CA GLU A 119 11.55 -10.40 -23.87
C GLU A 119 11.00 -10.56 -25.30
N ALA A 120 11.16 -11.76 -25.89
CA ALA A 120 10.66 -12.06 -27.22
C ALA A 120 9.15 -12.30 -27.20
N ALA A 121 8.45 -11.84 -28.22
CA ALA A 121 7.02 -12.11 -28.43
C ALA A 121 6.75 -13.63 -28.34
N PRO A 122 5.68 -14.05 -27.65
CA PRO A 122 5.32 -15.46 -27.55
C PRO A 122 4.68 -15.99 -28.84
N SER A 123 4.25 -17.24 -28.84
CA SER A 123 3.54 -17.84 -29.98
C SER A 123 2.21 -17.12 -30.26
N SER A 124 1.78 -17.04 -31.53
CA SER A 124 0.48 -16.43 -31.85
C SER A 124 -0.66 -17.27 -31.27
N GLY A 125 -1.66 -16.57 -30.73
CA GLY A 125 -2.70 -17.11 -29.86
C GLY A 125 -2.38 -16.99 -28.36
N THR A 126 -1.24 -16.40 -27.97
CA THR A 126 -0.79 -16.36 -26.57
C THR A 126 -0.17 -15.02 -26.16
N ALA A 127 -0.02 -14.84 -24.84
CA ALA A 127 0.60 -13.71 -24.17
C ALA A 127 1.59 -14.23 -23.09
N LYS A 128 2.59 -13.44 -22.74
CA LYS A 128 3.48 -13.69 -21.60
C LYS A 128 3.11 -12.78 -20.44
N LEU A 129 2.89 -13.38 -19.26
CA LEU A 129 2.66 -12.66 -18.02
C LEU A 129 3.68 -13.07 -16.96
N ARG A 130 4.36 -12.10 -16.34
CA ARG A 130 5.09 -12.29 -15.07
C ARG A 130 4.54 -11.35 -14.00
N VAL A 131 4.87 -11.62 -12.74
CA VAL A 131 4.42 -10.81 -11.60
C VAL A 131 5.62 -10.32 -10.80
N PHE A 132 5.63 -9.05 -10.43
CA PHE A 132 6.56 -8.46 -9.45
C PHE A 132 5.82 -8.12 -8.17
N ASN A 133 6.25 -8.67 -7.04
CA ASN A 133 5.71 -8.33 -5.73
C ASN A 133 6.52 -7.18 -5.11
N GLY A 134 6.12 -5.94 -5.36
CA GLY A 134 6.65 -4.74 -4.69
C GLY A 134 5.98 -4.44 -3.35
N ALA A 135 4.91 -5.17 -3.00
CA ALA A 135 4.16 -5.00 -1.76
C ALA A 135 4.81 -5.78 -0.60
N ALA A 136 5.99 -5.37 -0.14
CA ALA A 136 6.67 -6.11 0.94
C ALA A 136 5.83 -6.16 2.23
N GLU A 137 5.07 -5.09 2.49
CA GLU A 137 4.08 -5.03 3.54
C GLU A 137 3.01 -6.10 3.40
N ALA A 138 2.64 -6.57 2.21
CA ALA A 138 1.70 -7.67 2.05
C ALA A 138 2.34 -9.05 2.36
N GLY A 139 3.66 -9.19 2.27
CA GLY A 139 4.34 -10.47 2.46
C GLY A 139 4.34 -11.34 1.19
N ALA A 140 4.48 -12.65 1.34
CA ALA A 140 4.45 -13.58 0.21
C ALA A 140 3.00 -13.78 -0.30
N LEU A 141 2.86 -13.84 -1.63
CA LEU A 141 1.56 -13.86 -2.31
C LEU A 141 1.44 -15.02 -3.27
N ASP A 142 0.24 -15.60 -3.38
CA ASP A 142 -0.11 -16.50 -4.48
C ASP A 142 -0.92 -15.73 -5.53
N VAL A 143 -0.70 -16.04 -6.81
CA VAL A 143 -1.38 -15.41 -7.95
C VAL A 143 -2.11 -16.47 -8.76
N TYR A 144 -3.41 -16.25 -8.98
CA TYR A 144 -4.30 -17.13 -9.72
C TYR A 144 -4.81 -16.39 -10.97
N VAL A 145 -4.40 -16.85 -12.14
CA VAL A 145 -4.90 -16.37 -13.44
C VAL A 145 -5.84 -17.44 -13.99
N THR A 146 -7.13 -17.12 -14.06
CA THR A 146 -8.19 -18.11 -14.30
C THR A 146 -9.27 -17.58 -15.24
N ALA A 147 -10.08 -18.46 -15.83
CA ALA A 147 -11.31 -18.05 -16.50
C ALA A 147 -12.20 -17.19 -15.56
N PRO A 148 -12.99 -16.23 -16.07
CA PRO A 148 -13.70 -15.25 -15.24
C PRO A 148 -14.64 -15.83 -14.17
N ASP A 149 -15.25 -16.97 -14.48
CA ASP A 149 -16.22 -17.72 -13.69
C ASP A 149 -15.60 -18.83 -12.81
N ALA A 150 -14.31 -19.13 -12.98
CA ALA A 150 -13.64 -20.21 -12.28
C ALA A 150 -13.64 -20.01 -10.74
N THR A 151 -13.91 -21.08 -10.00
CA THR A 151 -13.91 -21.05 -8.52
C THR A 151 -12.48 -21.03 -7.97
N LEU A 152 -12.18 -20.09 -7.06
CA LEU A 152 -10.84 -19.92 -6.49
C LEU A 152 -10.38 -21.14 -5.68
N ALA A 153 -11.29 -21.75 -4.90
CA ALA A 153 -11.01 -22.92 -4.05
C ALA A 153 -10.35 -24.07 -4.85
N GLU A 154 -10.89 -24.38 -6.01
CA GLU A 154 -10.44 -25.45 -6.91
C GLU A 154 -9.26 -25.03 -7.82
N SER A 155 -8.82 -23.77 -7.75
CA SER A 155 -7.78 -23.24 -8.64
C SER A 155 -6.36 -23.55 -8.14
N THR A 156 -5.47 -23.89 -9.06
CA THR A 156 -4.02 -23.92 -8.81
C THR A 156 -3.43 -22.54 -9.02
N ALA A 157 -2.46 -22.14 -8.20
CA ALA A 157 -1.77 -20.85 -8.37
C ALA A 157 -0.89 -20.88 -9.63
N THR A 158 -1.02 -19.86 -10.48
CA THR A 158 -0.14 -19.62 -11.63
C THR A 158 1.26 -19.21 -11.15
N VAL A 159 1.34 -18.47 -10.04
CA VAL A 159 2.58 -18.19 -9.31
C VAL A 159 2.32 -18.43 -7.83
N SER A 160 2.97 -19.44 -7.25
CA SER A 160 2.88 -19.77 -5.83
C SER A 160 4.01 -19.11 -5.03
N ALA A 161 3.70 -18.65 -3.81
CA ALA A 161 4.67 -18.17 -2.83
C ALA A 161 5.64 -17.10 -3.36
N LEU A 162 5.13 -16.14 -4.14
CA LEU A 162 5.92 -15.02 -4.65
C LEU A 162 6.35 -14.12 -3.49
N GLY A 163 7.59 -14.29 -3.05
CA GLY A 163 8.20 -13.53 -1.96
C GLY A 163 8.26 -12.03 -2.23
N THR A 164 8.45 -11.26 -1.16
CA THR A 164 8.53 -9.79 -1.20
C THR A 164 9.75 -9.31 -1.98
N GLU A 165 9.57 -8.26 -2.78
CA GLU A 165 10.63 -7.69 -3.64
C GLU A 165 11.24 -8.75 -4.56
N ARG A 166 10.39 -9.61 -5.14
CA ARG A 166 10.77 -10.63 -6.13
C ARG A 166 9.90 -10.53 -7.37
N ILE A 167 10.50 -10.87 -8.50
CA ILE A 167 9.82 -11.01 -9.79
C ILE A 167 9.80 -12.49 -10.19
N GLY A 168 8.64 -12.98 -10.61
CA GLY A 168 8.48 -14.32 -11.15
C GLY A 168 9.00 -14.44 -12.58
N ALA A 169 9.12 -15.68 -13.06
CA ALA A 169 9.32 -15.96 -14.47
C ALA A 169 8.07 -15.59 -15.29
N TYR A 170 8.22 -15.45 -16.61
CA TYR A 170 7.08 -15.36 -17.53
C TYR A 170 6.37 -16.70 -17.64
N SER A 171 5.05 -16.67 -17.53
CA SER A 171 4.14 -17.75 -17.94
C SER A 171 3.57 -17.40 -19.32
N GLU A 172 3.60 -18.33 -20.26
CA GLU A 172 2.88 -18.21 -21.54
C GLU A 172 1.43 -18.69 -21.33
N ILE A 173 0.47 -17.84 -21.69
CA ILE A 173 -0.96 -17.99 -21.38
C ILE A 173 -1.73 -17.66 -22.67
N SER A 174 -2.77 -18.41 -23.03
CA SER A 174 -3.58 -18.10 -24.22
C SER A 174 -4.14 -16.68 -24.17
N ALA A 175 -4.23 -15.99 -25.31
CA ALA A 175 -4.86 -14.68 -25.40
C ALA A 175 -6.34 -14.77 -25.02
N GLY A 176 -6.85 -13.81 -24.24
CA GLY A 176 -8.21 -13.83 -23.69
C GLY A 176 -8.41 -12.90 -22.51
N THR A 177 -9.59 -12.98 -21.88
CA THR A 177 -9.92 -12.22 -20.66
C THR A 177 -9.96 -13.15 -19.46
N TYR A 178 -9.21 -12.80 -18.42
CA TYR A 178 -9.04 -13.60 -17.22
C TYR A 178 -9.52 -12.85 -15.98
N ARG A 179 -9.97 -13.59 -14.97
CA ARG A 179 -10.03 -13.07 -13.59
C ARG A 179 -8.70 -13.35 -12.92
N VAL A 180 -8.08 -12.32 -12.38
CA VAL A 180 -6.78 -12.40 -11.70
C VAL A 180 -6.98 -12.14 -10.21
N ARG A 181 -6.73 -13.16 -9.39
CA ARG A 181 -6.90 -13.11 -7.93
C ARG A 181 -5.55 -13.29 -7.25
N ILE A 182 -5.30 -12.49 -6.23
CA ILE A 182 -4.09 -12.56 -5.42
C ILE A 182 -4.51 -12.83 -3.97
N THR A 183 -3.86 -13.80 -3.34
CA THR A 183 -4.12 -14.17 -1.94
C THR A 183 -2.85 -14.14 -1.11
N GLY A 184 -2.98 -14.22 0.21
CA GLY A 184 -1.87 -14.62 1.07
C GLY A 184 -1.33 -15.98 0.63
N SER A 185 -0.01 -16.15 0.66
CA SER A 185 0.61 -17.41 0.22
C SER A 185 0.12 -18.59 1.07
N GLY A 186 -0.41 -19.62 0.39
CA GLY A 186 -0.95 -20.83 1.02
C GLY A 186 -2.36 -20.71 1.58
N ASP A 187 -2.99 -19.52 1.59
CA ASP A 187 -4.36 -19.32 2.08
C ASP A 187 -5.24 -18.63 1.04
N LYS A 188 -6.13 -19.40 0.43
CA LYS A 188 -7.10 -18.91 -0.56
C LYS A 188 -8.22 -18.04 0.03
N ASN A 189 -8.42 -18.05 1.34
CA ASN A 189 -9.43 -17.24 2.02
C ASN A 189 -8.92 -15.82 2.32
N ASP A 190 -7.60 -15.64 2.40
CA ASP A 190 -6.93 -14.34 2.53
C ASP A 190 -6.83 -13.62 1.16
N LEU A 191 -7.99 -13.24 0.61
CA LEU A 191 -8.09 -12.53 -0.67
C LEU A 191 -7.62 -11.07 -0.54
N ARG A 192 -6.61 -10.70 -1.33
CA ARG A 192 -5.89 -9.41 -1.23
C ARG A 192 -6.01 -8.51 -2.45
N LEU A 193 -6.36 -9.06 -3.61
CA LEU A 193 -6.79 -8.34 -4.80
C LEU A 193 -7.62 -9.29 -5.68
N ASP A 194 -8.68 -8.77 -6.28
CA ASP A 194 -9.52 -9.47 -7.25
C ASP A 194 -9.79 -8.53 -8.44
N LEU A 195 -9.25 -8.90 -9.60
CA LEU A 195 -9.41 -8.19 -10.85
C LEU A 195 -10.36 -9.02 -11.73
N PRO A 196 -11.64 -8.63 -11.89
CA PRO A 196 -12.65 -9.50 -12.51
C PRO A 196 -12.43 -9.69 -14.03
N ALA A 197 -11.75 -8.76 -14.68
CA ALA A 197 -11.46 -8.81 -16.11
C ALA A 197 -10.10 -8.15 -16.43
N VAL A 198 -9.08 -8.97 -16.63
CA VAL A 198 -7.76 -8.59 -17.16
C VAL A 198 -7.64 -9.18 -18.56
N ALA A 199 -7.53 -8.31 -19.56
CA ALA A 199 -7.30 -8.73 -20.94
C ALA A 199 -5.81 -9.01 -21.19
N LEU A 200 -5.53 -10.16 -21.80
CA LEU A 200 -4.24 -10.53 -22.36
C LEU A 200 -4.41 -10.68 -23.88
N ALA A 201 -3.88 -9.74 -24.65
CA ALA A 201 -3.95 -9.70 -26.12
C ALA A 201 -2.90 -10.62 -26.77
N ASP A 202 -3.10 -10.97 -28.05
CA ASP A 202 -2.12 -11.77 -28.79
C ASP A 202 -0.74 -11.10 -28.80
N GLN A 203 0.30 -11.90 -28.56
CA GLN A 203 1.70 -11.53 -28.45
C GLN A 203 2.03 -10.47 -27.38
N GLN A 204 1.11 -10.17 -26.46
CA GLN A 204 1.35 -9.24 -25.36
C GLN A 204 2.42 -9.77 -24.40
N ILE A 205 3.32 -8.90 -23.96
CA ILE A 205 4.27 -9.18 -22.87
C ILE A 205 3.97 -8.22 -21.72
N ALA A 206 3.49 -8.77 -20.61
CA ALA A 206 3.00 -8.04 -19.46
C ALA A 206 3.80 -8.39 -18.18
N THR A 207 4.07 -7.36 -17.37
CA THR A 207 4.48 -7.51 -15.97
C THR A 207 3.38 -6.92 -15.08
N LEU A 208 2.71 -7.74 -14.28
CA LEU A 208 1.82 -7.26 -13.23
C LEU A 208 2.65 -6.89 -12.00
N VAL A 209 2.71 -5.61 -11.68
CA VAL A 209 3.35 -5.10 -10.47
C VAL A 209 2.30 -5.04 -9.36
N LEU A 210 2.55 -5.73 -8.26
CA LEU A 210 1.73 -5.66 -7.05
C LEU A 210 2.37 -4.64 -6.09
N THR A 211 1.59 -3.67 -5.62
CA THR A 211 2.05 -2.60 -4.72
C THR A 211 1.27 -2.58 -3.42
N ALA A 212 1.91 -2.07 -2.37
CA ALA A 212 1.29 -1.95 -1.05
C ALA A 212 0.09 -0.98 -1.09
N THR A 213 -0.78 -1.13 -0.10
CA THR A 213 -1.94 -0.26 0.13
C THR A 213 -1.87 0.36 1.54
N PRO A 214 -2.64 1.41 1.85
CA PRO A 214 -2.59 2.07 3.15
C PRO A 214 -2.82 1.14 4.35
N GLY A 215 -3.69 0.11 4.23
CA GLY A 215 -3.89 -0.88 5.28
C GLY A 215 -2.76 -1.90 5.41
N GLY A 216 -1.99 -2.13 4.34
CA GLY A 216 -0.81 -3.00 4.33
C GLY A 216 -1.05 -4.49 4.12
N VAL A 217 -2.30 -4.96 4.07
CA VAL A 217 -2.63 -6.37 3.78
C VAL A 217 -3.11 -6.57 2.34
N LEU A 218 -4.04 -5.71 1.89
CA LEU A 218 -4.48 -5.68 0.50
C LEU A 218 -3.36 -5.18 -0.41
N VAL A 219 -3.43 -5.50 -1.71
CA VAL A 219 -2.51 -5.00 -2.73
C VAL A 219 -3.25 -4.28 -3.85
N HIS A 220 -2.59 -3.32 -4.48
CA HIS A 220 -2.96 -2.78 -5.78
C HIS A 220 -2.15 -3.45 -6.88
N GLY A 221 -2.62 -3.37 -8.12
CA GLY A 221 -1.90 -3.79 -9.31
C GLY A 221 -1.57 -2.62 -10.25
N LEU A 222 -0.49 -2.76 -11.02
CA LEU A 222 -0.17 -1.97 -12.21
C LEU A 222 0.34 -2.92 -13.30
N THR A 223 -0.36 -3.04 -14.42
CA THR A 223 0.11 -3.83 -15.57
C THR A 223 1.05 -2.99 -16.41
N ILE A 224 2.29 -3.42 -16.54
CA ILE A 224 3.28 -2.85 -17.45
C ILE A 224 3.33 -3.68 -18.73
N ASN A 225 3.03 -3.06 -19.86
CA ASN A 225 3.29 -3.67 -21.16
C ASN A 225 4.72 -3.33 -21.62
N GLN A 226 5.45 -4.34 -22.08
CA GLN A 226 6.81 -4.14 -22.58
C GLN A 226 6.80 -3.14 -23.75
N LYS A 227 7.66 -2.11 -23.69
CA LYS A 227 7.75 -1.01 -24.68
C LYS A 227 6.44 -0.24 -24.96
N SER A 228 5.38 -0.41 -24.15
CA SER A 228 4.04 0.14 -24.39
C SER A 228 3.40 0.69 -23.10
N ALA A 229 2.16 1.17 -23.17
CA ALA A 229 1.46 1.84 -22.06
C ALA A 229 1.33 0.95 -20.80
N VAL A 230 1.18 1.61 -19.65
CA VAL A 230 0.80 0.96 -18.38
C VAL A 230 -0.71 1.03 -18.17
N THR A 231 -1.25 0.18 -17.31
CA THR A 231 -2.67 0.20 -16.93
C THR A 231 -2.82 -0.06 -15.44
N ALA A 232 -3.39 0.89 -14.71
CA ALA A 232 -3.69 0.75 -13.29
C ALA A 232 -4.72 -0.37 -13.08
N GLN A 233 -4.43 -1.26 -12.13
CA GLN A 233 -5.29 -2.39 -11.74
C GLN A 233 -5.57 -2.27 -10.23
N LYS A 234 -6.20 -1.16 -9.85
CA LYS A 234 -6.44 -0.84 -8.43
C LYS A 234 -7.44 -1.81 -7.81
N ASN A 235 -7.23 -2.09 -6.53
CA ASN A 235 -8.17 -2.85 -5.72
C ASN A 235 -9.48 -2.05 -5.57
N GLY A 236 -10.62 -2.69 -5.80
CA GLY A 236 -11.94 -2.08 -5.59
C GLY A 236 -12.46 -2.20 -4.15
N SER A 237 -11.68 -2.77 -3.23
CA SER A 237 -12.11 -3.11 -1.87
C SER A 237 -11.29 -2.40 -0.79
N ALA A 238 -11.91 -2.24 0.38
CA ALA A 238 -11.29 -1.89 1.66
C ALA A 238 -11.59 -3.01 2.67
N ARG A 239 -10.97 -2.98 3.85
CA ARG A 239 -11.37 -3.86 4.97
C ARG A 239 -11.93 -3.01 6.11
N VAL A 240 -12.99 -3.49 6.73
CA VAL A 240 -13.62 -2.84 7.90
C VAL A 240 -13.90 -3.90 8.97
N ARG A 241 -13.63 -3.58 10.23
CA ARG A 241 -14.12 -4.35 11.39
C ARG A 241 -15.05 -3.50 12.25
N LEU A 242 -16.00 -4.13 12.92
CA LEU A 242 -16.79 -3.51 13.98
C LEU A 242 -16.14 -3.76 15.35
N VAL A 243 -16.09 -2.73 16.19
CA VAL A 243 -15.67 -2.80 17.59
C VAL A 243 -16.79 -2.24 18.47
N ALA A 244 -17.22 -3.02 19.45
CA ALA A 244 -18.23 -2.63 20.43
C ALA A 244 -17.55 -2.29 21.76
N GLY A 245 -17.45 -1.00 22.09
CA GLY A 245 -17.05 -0.44 23.38
C GLY A 245 -18.19 0.34 24.05
N ALA A 246 -19.42 -0.17 23.94
CA ALA A 246 -20.60 0.38 24.57
C ALA A 246 -20.70 -0.04 26.05
N ALA A 247 -21.33 0.81 26.86
CA ALA A 247 -21.63 0.51 28.26
C ALA A 247 -22.65 -0.63 28.40
N ALA A 248 -22.79 -1.16 29.61
CA ALA A 248 -23.87 -2.11 29.99
C ALA A 248 -24.03 -3.36 29.10
N ASN A 249 -22.96 -3.78 28.41
CA ASN A 249 -22.95 -4.88 27.43
C ASN A 249 -23.86 -4.62 26.20
N GLY A 250 -23.96 -3.37 25.76
CA GLY A 250 -24.74 -2.95 24.60
C GLY A 250 -24.36 -3.68 23.30
N ASN A 251 -25.31 -3.77 22.38
CA ASN A 251 -25.24 -4.57 21.17
C ASN A 251 -25.06 -3.68 19.92
N ALA A 252 -23.86 -3.69 19.35
CA ALA A 252 -23.55 -2.90 18.15
C ALA A 252 -23.78 -3.73 16.87
N ALA A 253 -24.51 -3.20 15.90
CA ALA A 253 -24.70 -3.83 14.59
C ALA A 253 -24.28 -2.86 13.48
N ALA A 254 -23.69 -3.38 12.39
CA ALA A 254 -23.29 -2.55 11.26
C ALA A 254 -23.23 -3.31 9.93
N THR A 255 -23.58 -2.62 8.84
CA THR A 255 -23.46 -3.09 7.45
C THR A 255 -22.82 -1.97 6.62
N ALA A 256 -21.74 -2.27 5.88
CA ALA A 256 -21.05 -1.32 5.03
C ALA A 256 -21.11 -1.79 3.57
N ASN A 257 -21.67 -0.96 2.68
CA ASN A 257 -21.80 -1.26 1.24
C ASN A 257 -22.46 -2.62 0.96
N GLY A 258 -23.52 -2.93 1.72
CA GLY A 258 -24.26 -4.19 1.63
C GLY A 258 -23.64 -5.38 2.37
N VAL A 259 -22.40 -5.26 2.85
CA VAL A 259 -21.69 -6.32 3.58
C VAL A 259 -21.90 -6.17 5.08
N VAL A 260 -22.46 -7.19 5.73
CA VAL A 260 -22.68 -7.22 7.19
C VAL A 260 -21.34 -7.36 7.90
N LEU A 261 -21.01 -6.38 8.76
CA LEU A 261 -19.84 -6.45 9.64
C LEU A 261 -20.18 -7.21 10.93
N SER A 262 -21.38 -6.98 11.46
CA SER A 262 -22.04 -7.80 12.48
C SER A 262 -23.52 -7.45 12.55
N ALA A 263 -24.37 -8.44 12.83
CA ALA A 263 -25.79 -8.24 13.17
C ALA A 263 -26.03 -7.95 14.66
N GLY A 264 -25.00 -8.04 15.50
CA GLY A 264 -25.09 -7.88 16.95
C GLY A 264 -23.81 -8.29 17.67
N LEU A 265 -22.81 -7.40 17.66
CA LEU A 265 -21.59 -7.54 18.42
C LEU A 265 -21.80 -7.00 19.84
N LYS A 266 -21.87 -7.92 20.81
CA LYS A 266 -22.06 -7.58 22.23
C LYS A 266 -20.77 -7.00 22.82
N SER A 267 -20.87 -5.83 23.43
CA SER A 267 -19.74 -5.15 24.08
C SER A 267 -19.33 -5.81 25.41
N PRO A 268 -18.05 -5.76 25.83
CA PRO A 268 -16.87 -5.29 25.08
C PRO A 268 -16.35 -6.36 24.12
N ALA A 269 -16.25 -6.03 22.82
CA ALA A 269 -15.75 -6.97 21.82
C ALA A 269 -15.15 -6.28 20.59
N VAL A 270 -14.19 -6.96 19.96
CA VAL A 270 -13.59 -6.60 18.66
C VAL A 270 -13.90 -7.71 17.67
N GLY A 271 -14.59 -7.37 16.58
CA GLY A 271 -14.86 -8.28 15.46
C GLY A 271 -13.68 -8.43 14.51
N SER A 272 -13.83 -9.34 13.55
CA SER A 272 -12.87 -9.57 12.47
C SER A 272 -12.94 -8.47 11.40
N TYR A 273 -11.84 -8.29 10.65
CA TYR A 273 -11.88 -7.53 9.40
C TYR A 273 -12.68 -8.27 8.35
N THR A 274 -13.59 -7.56 7.70
CA THR A 274 -14.40 -8.02 6.57
C THR A 274 -14.05 -7.20 5.33
N LEU A 275 -13.90 -7.85 4.18
CA LEU A 275 -13.68 -7.18 2.89
C LEU A 275 -14.98 -6.51 2.43
N VAL A 276 -14.94 -5.23 2.09
CA VAL A 276 -16.10 -4.44 1.64
C VAL A 276 -15.74 -3.63 0.38
N PRO A 277 -16.71 -3.32 -0.50
CA PRO A 277 -16.47 -2.40 -1.61
C PRO A 277 -15.98 -1.03 -1.11
N ALA A 278 -14.93 -0.50 -1.74
CA ALA A 278 -14.42 0.85 -1.50
C ALA A 278 -15.17 1.90 -2.35
N GLY A 279 -14.82 3.18 -2.19
CA GLY A 279 -15.49 4.30 -2.87
C GLY A 279 -16.55 4.93 -1.97
N ALA A 280 -17.72 5.29 -2.52
CA ALA A 280 -18.81 5.84 -1.73
C ALA A 280 -19.29 4.84 -0.66
N LEU A 281 -19.59 5.34 0.54
CA LEU A 281 -19.94 4.52 1.70
C LEU A 281 -21.44 4.65 2.06
N ALA A 282 -22.19 3.60 1.79
CA ALA A 282 -23.48 3.33 2.41
C ALA A 282 -23.25 2.52 3.70
N LEU A 283 -23.11 3.22 4.83
CA LEU A 283 -22.97 2.62 6.16
C LEU A 283 -24.30 2.69 6.92
N THR A 284 -24.78 1.55 7.39
CA THR A 284 -25.74 1.49 8.51
C THR A 284 -24.99 1.03 9.76
N VAL A 285 -25.25 1.69 10.88
CA VAL A 285 -24.70 1.34 12.20
C VAL A 285 -25.73 1.65 13.27
N SER A 286 -25.83 0.78 14.27
CA SER A 286 -26.74 0.96 15.41
C SER A 286 -26.15 0.43 16.71
N LEU A 287 -26.63 0.98 17.83
CA LEU A 287 -26.39 0.50 19.18
C LEU A 287 -27.73 0.23 19.85
N ASP A 288 -27.97 -1.01 20.28
CA ASP A 288 -29.23 -1.44 20.91
C ASP A 288 -30.47 -1.09 20.07
N GLY A 289 -30.35 -1.19 18.74
CA GLY A 289 -31.39 -0.83 17.77
C GLY A 289 -31.48 0.66 17.44
N THR A 290 -30.81 1.54 18.18
CA THR A 290 -30.75 2.98 17.90
C THR A 290 -29.74 3.25 16.78
N ALA A 291 -30.18 3.85 15.67
CA ALA A 291 -29.28 4.20 14.57
C ALA A 291 -28.28 5.29 14.98
N LEU A 292 -27.02 5.14 14.53
CA LEU A 292 -25.92 6.08 14.76
C LEU A 292 -25.38 6.60 13.41
N SER A 293 -24.59 7.68 13.45
CA SER A 293 -23.91 8.23 12.28
C SER A 293 -22.42 8.47 12.56
N THR A 294 -21.60 8.43 11.51
CA THR A 294 -20.13 8.59 11.59
C THR A 294 -19.61 9.84 10.87
N GLY A 295 -20.44 10.49 10.04
CA GLY A 295 -20.02 11.56 9.13
C GLY A 295 -19.16 11.11 7.93
N VAL A 296 -18.73 9.84 7.88
CA VAL A 296 -17.84 9.32 6.83
C VAL A 296 -18.65 8.85 5.62
N THR A 297 -18.34 9.42 4.46
CA THR A 297 -19.06 9.18 3.19
C THR A 297 -18.27 8.38 2.16
N THR A 298 -17.01 8.05 2.44
CA THR A 298 -16.14 7.27 1.55
C THR A 298 -15.24 6.29 2.30
N LEU A 299 -14.87 5.19 1.65
CA LEU A 299 -13.81 4.28 2.05
C LEU A 299 -12.69 4.30 1.01
N THR A 300 -11.46 4.60 1.45
CA THR A 300 -10.28 4.54 0.60
C THR A 300 -9.97 3.09 0.22
N ALA A 301 -9.76 2.84 -1.08
CA ALA A 301 -9.39 1.52 -1.57
C ALA A 301 -8.07 1.04 -0.96
N GLY A 302 -8.01 -0.23 -0.58
CA GLY A 302 -6.84 -0.81 0.09
C GLY A 302 -6.64 -0.39 1.55
N ALA A 303 -7.51 0.46 2.12
CA ALA A 303 -7.42 0.82 3.53
C ALA A 303 -8.02 -0.27 4.44
N ASP A 304 -7.42 -0.43 5.62
CA ASP A 304 -8.04 -1.13 6.74
C ASP A 304 -8.69 -0.09 7.66
N ASN A 305 -9.84 -0.41 8.25
CA ASN A 305 -10.58 0.52 9.09
C ASN A 305 -11.26 -0.17 10.27
N THR A 306 -11.34 0.54 11.39
CA THR A 306 -12.06 0.12 12.59
C THR A 306 -13.25 1.05 12.80
N LEU A 307 -14.46 0.52 12.62
CA LEU A 307 -15.68 1.19 13.06
C LEU A 307 -15.87 0.91 14.55
N ILE A 308 -15.59 1.89 15.40
CA ILE A 308 -15.77 1.78 16.85
C ILE A 308 -17.11 2.39 17.27
N VAL A 309 -17.87 1.66 18.08
CA VAL A 309 -19.16 2.07 18.64
C VAL A 309 -19.05 2.10 20.17
N THR A 310 -19.29 3.26 20.77
CA THR A 310 -19.20 3.49 22.22
C THR A 310 -20.42 4.23 22.76
N GLY A 311 -20.51 4.40 24.08
CA GLY A 311 -21.64 5.08 24.73
C GLY A 311 -22.78 4.10 25.05
N SER A 312 -24.03 4.57 25.06
CA SER A 312 -25.21 3.73 25.40
C SER A 312 -26.49 4.24 24.74
N GLY A 313 -27.28 3.34 24.15
CA GLY A 313 -28.56 3.65 23.51
C GLY A 313 -28.53 4.89 22.60
N ALA A 314 -29.46 5.83 22.83
CA ALA A 314 -29.55 7.09 22.09
C ALA A 314 -28.37 8.07 22.31
N GLY A 315 -27.53 7.84 23.32
CA GLY A 315 -26.26 8.55 23.54
C GLY A 315 -25.04 7.82 22.97
N GLY A 316 -25.24 6.83 22.10
CA GLY A 316 -24.16 6.13 21.41
C GLY A 316 -23.40 7.02 20.42
N THR A 317 -22.16 6.69 20.14
CA THR A 317 -21.32 7.32 19.12
C THR A 317 -20.68 6.24 18.24
N ALA A 318 -20.59 6.49 16.94
CA ALA A 318 -19.90 5.62 16.00
C ALA A 318 -18.80 6.41 15.27
N VAL A 319 -17.57 5.91 15.26
CA VAL A 319 -16.41 6.57 14.63
C VAL A 319 -15.67 5.58 13.75
N MET A 320 -15.32 5.98 12.53
CA MET A 320 -14.44 5.19 11.66
C MET A 320 -12.99 5.65 11.87
N LEU A 321 -12.13 4.72 12.28
CA LEU A 321 -10.69 4.92 12.42
C LEU A 321 -9.97 4.27 11.24
N ASN A 322 -8.99 4.95 10.66
CA ASN A 322 -8.10 4.31 9.69
C ASN A 322 -7.03 3.50 10.42
N ASP A 323 -6.77 2.29 9.96
CA ASP A 323 -5.82 1.37 10.57
C ASP A 323 -4.56 1.21 9.69
N ASP A 324 -3.38 1.49 10.25
CA ASP A 324 -2.11 1.05 9.69
C ASP A 324 -1.78 -0.35 10.24
N ASN A 325 -1.99 -1.39 9.40
CA ASN A 325 -1.62 -2.78 9.67
C ASN A 325 -0.42 -3.24 8.81
N ARG A 326 0.39 -2.30 8.31
CA ARG A 326 1.70 -2.60 7.69
C ARG A 326 2.65 -3.09 8.79
N PRO A 327 3.25 -4.29 8.70
CA PRO A 327 4.10 -4.83 9.76
C PRO A 327 5.41 -4.03 9.90
N ALA A 328 6.10 -4.17 11.03
CA ALA A 328 7.49 -3.75 11.11
C ALA A 328 8.33 -4.66 10.20
N LEU A 329 9.05 -4.09 9.23
CA LEU A 329 9.93 -4.86 8.33
C LEU A 329 11.29 -5.21 8.99
N THR A 330 11.57 -4.67 10.17
CA THR A 330 12.73 -5.07 10.99
C THR A 330 12.42 -6.39 11.70
N ALA A 331 13.20 -7.45 11.41
CA ALA A 331 12.91 -8.83 11.82
C ALA A 331 12.86 -9.10 13.34
N ALA A 332 13.27 -8.15 14.19
CA ALA A 332 13.18 -8.23 15.65
C ALA A 332 12.00 -7.45 16.27
N ASN A 333 11.26 -6.67 15.46
CA ASN A 333 10.27 -5.74 15.96
C ASN A 333 8.83 -6.17 15.65
N THR A 334 7.92 -5.68 16.48
CA THR A 334 6.47 -5.71 16.28
C THR A 334 5.94 -4.28 16.20
N LYS A 335 4.77 -4.06 15.60
CA LYS A 335 4.02 -2.80 15.83
C LYS A 335 3.01 -2.98 16.95
N LEU A 336 2.85 -1.95 17.79
CA LEU A 336 1.81 -1.86 18.81
C LEU A 336 1.17 -0.46 18.79
N ARG A 337 -0.16 -0.39 18.91
CA ARG A 337 -0.91 0.86 19.06
C ARG A 337 -1.99 0.75 20.14
N LEU A 338 -2.44 1.89 20.64
CA LEU A 338 -3.58 2.02 21.56
C LEU A 338 -4.80 2.56 20.79
N VAL A 339 -5.97 1.98 21.02
CA VAL A 339 -7.27 2.58 20.68
C VAL A 339 -8.06 2.80 21.96
N HIS A 340 -8.46 4.04 22.21
CA HIS A 340 -9.31 4.37 23.35
C HIS A 340 -10.79 4.36 22.93
N GLY A 341 -11.52 3.36 23.38
CA GLY A 341 -12.97 3.19 23.20
C GLY A 341 -13.75 3.00 24.50
N VAL A 342 -13.22 3.43 25.66
CA VAL A 342 -13.95 3.43 26.93
C VAL A 342 -15.01 4.53 26.92
N GLY A 343 -16.28 4.16 26.84
CA GLY A 343 -17.40 5.08 26.82
C GLY A 343 -17.55 5.86 28.13
N GLY A 344 -17.83 7.15 28.04
CA GLY A 344 -18.03 8.02 29.21
C GLY A 344 -16.76 8.43 29.96
N LEU A 345 -15.61 7.81 29.67
CA LEU A 345 -14.32 8.29 30.14
C LEU A 345 -13.88 9.45 29.23
N ALA A 346 -13.77 10.66 29.79
CA ALA A 346 -13.32 11.85 29.06
C ALA A 346 -11.82 12.12 29.19
N SER A 347 -11.16 11.50 30.18
CA SER A 347 -9.73 11.60 30.39
C SER A 347 -8.97 10.71 29.40
N PRO A 348 -7.86 11.17 28.82
CA PRO A 348 -7.14 10.39 27.83
C PRO A 348 -6.42 9.19 28.48
N VAL A 349 -6.00 8.23 27.65
CA VAL A 349 -5.31 7.02 28.08
C VAL A 349 -3.92 6.94 27.47
N THR A 350 -2.95 6.56 28.30
CA THR A 350 -1.56 6.32 27.93
C THR A 350 -1.26 4.83 28.03
N LEU A 351 -0.57 4.26 27.03
CA LEU A 351 -0.10 2.88 27.01
C LEU A 351 1.42 2.85 27.16
N THR A 352 1.90 2.05 28.11
CA THR A 352 3.31 1.68 28.23
C THR A 352 3.53 0.20 27.89
N ALA A 353 4.68 -0.10 27.30
CA ALA A 353 5.21 -1.45 27.12
C ALA A 353 6.59 -1.51 27.79
N ASP A 354 6.79 -2.44 28.73
CA ASP A 354 7.98 -2.54 29.58
C ASP A 354 8.42 -1.16 30.14
N TYR A 355 7.44 -0.46 30.75
CA TYR A 355 7.56 0.88 31.36
C TYR A 355 7.90 2.03 30.39
N SER A 356 8.10 1.75 29.11
CA SER A 356 8.34 2.76 28.06
C SER A 356 7.02 3.19 27.43
N ALA A 357 6.80 4.49 27.24
CA ALA A 357 5.59 5.00 26.59
C ALA A 357 5.53 4.56 25.11
N VAL A 358 4.42 3.93 24.74
CA VAL A 358 4.09 3.48 23.37
C VAL A 358 3.09 4.42 22.73
N ALA A 359 2.13 4.91 23.52
CA ALA A 359 1.15 5.90 23.12
C ALA A 359 0.81 6.77 24.33
N THR A 360 0.74 8.09 24.14
CA THR A 360 0.50 9.06 25.22
C THR A 360 -0.73 9.87 24.92
N ASP A 361 -1.54 10.13 25.95
CA ASP A 361 -2.70 11.03 25.91
C ASP A 361 -3.71 10.76 24.77
N ILE A 362 -4.00 9.49 24.49
CA ILE A 362 -4.96 9.10 23.44
C ILE A 362 -6.38 9.38 23.91
N ALA A 363 -7.09 10.23 23.17
CA ALA A 363 -8.45 10.67 23.47
C ALA A 363 -9.50 9.61 23.10
N THR A 364 -10.67 9.69 23.74
CA THR A 364 -11.79 8.77 23.50
C THR A 364 -12.25 8.79 22.04
N ASN A 365 -12.52 7.61 21.50
CA ASN A 365 -12.81 7.34 20.09
C ASN A 365 -11.67 7.75 19.13
N THR A 366 -10.41 7.65 19.57
CA THR A 366 -9.23 7.84 18.72
C THR A 366 -8.21 6.69 18.86
N ALA A 367 -7.23 6.67 17.97
CA ALA A 367 -6.13 5.72 17.95
C ALA A 367 -4.78 6.45 18.01
N SER A 368 -3.78 5.82 18.61
CA SER A 368 -2.39 6.26 18.48
C SER A 368 -1.83 5.92 17.09
N ALA A 369 -0.79 6.64 16.67
CA ALA A 369 0.11 6.11 15.66
C ALA A 369 0.71 4.76 16.16
N PRO A 370 0.97 3.79 15.28
CA PRO A 370 1.64 2.55 15.68
C PRO A 370 3.12 2.78 16.01
N ALA A 371 3.53 2.39 17.22
CA ALA A 371 4.95 2.37 17.58
C ALA A 371 5.60 1.05 17.13
N SER A 372 6.84 1.13 16.66
CA SER A 372 7.69 -0.05 16.41
C SER A 372 8.49 -0.34 17.69
N ILE A 373 8.25 -1.49 18.31
CA ILE A 373 8.91 -1.93 19.55
C ILE A 373 9.53 -3.31 19.37
N ALA A 374 10.47 -3.67 20.24
CA ALA A 374 11.04 -5.02 20.23
C ALA A 374 9.95 -6.08 20.48
N ALA A 375 10.03 -7.20 19.76
CA ALA A 375 9.23 -8.38 20.05
C ALA A 375 9.68 -9.01 21.38
N SER A 376 8.73 -9.56 22.15
CA SER A 376 8.99 -10.17 23.45
C SER A 376 7.95 -11.25 23.73
N THR A 377 8.35 -12.30 24.45
CA THR A 377 7.42 -13.30 25.00
C THR A 377 6.86 -12.91 26.37
N THR A 378 7.48 -11.94 27.04
CA THR A 378 7.19 -11.55 28.44
C THR A 378 6.85 -10.07 28.58
N MET A 379 6.25 -9.45 27.57
CA MET A 379 5.97 -8.01 27.56
C MET A 379 4.99 -7.63 28.68
N ARG A 380 5.31 -6.59 29.46
CA ARG A 380 4.37 -5.93 30.36
C ARG A 380 3.65 -4.82 29.62
N LEU A 381 2.34 -4.95 29.44
CA LEU A 381 1.47 -3.91 28.88
C LEU A 381 0.63 -3.27 29.98
N GLU A 382 0.67 -1.96 30.06
CA GLU A 382 -0.10 -1.18 31.05
C GLU A 382 -0.73 0.05 30.41
N ALA A 383 -2.05 0.20 30.60
CA ALA A 383 -2.80 1.39 30.22
C ALA A 383 -3.22 2.18 31.48
N THR A 384 -2.98 3.49 31.49
CA THR A 384 -3.27 4.40 32.61
C THR A 384 -3.99 5.66 32.14
N THR A 385 -4.66 6.35 33.07
CA THR A 385 -5.29 7.66 32.84
C THR A 385 -5.07 8.54 34.08
N PRO A 386 -4.87 9.87 33.96
CA PRO A 386 -4.55 10.72 35.11
C PRO A 386 -5.66 10.85 36.17
N THR A 387 -6.89 10.39 35.89
CA THR A 387 -8.05 10.52 36.78
C THR A 387 -8.40 9.26 37.57
N VAL A 388 -7.65 8.16 37.37
CA VAL A 388 -7.83 6.90 38.13
C VAL A 388 -6.53 6.55 38.84
N THR A 389 -6.61 6.15 40.11
CA THR A 389 -5.44 5.67 40.86
C THR A 389 -5.13 4.23 40.45
N GLY A 390 -4.03 4.04 39.70
CA GLY A 390 -3.59 2.73 39.21
C GLY A 390 -3.83 2.52 37.72
N SER A 391 -3.70 1.28 37.27
CA SER A 391 -3.83 0.88 35.87
C SER A 391 -5.31 0.66 35.50
N LEU A 392 -5.75 1.16 34.34
CA LEU A 392 -7.02 0.76 33.71
C LEU A 392 -6.93 -0.66 33.13
N TYR A 393 -5.73 -1.05 32.71
CA TYR A 393 -5.39 -2.40 32.27
C TYR A 393 -3.93 -2.67 32.61
N LEU A 394 -3.66 -3.88 33.10
CA LEU A 394 -2.32 -4.38 33.31
C LEU A 394 -2.30 -5.85 32.91
N ALA A 395 -1.38 -6.22 32.02
CA ALA A 395 -1.05 -7.60 31.72
C ALA A 395 0.48 -7.76 31.72
N THR A 396 0.96 -8.78 32.42
CA THR A 396 2.33 -9.27 32.30
C THR A 396 2.38 -10.44 31.32
N ASP A 397 3.59 -10.85 30.95
CA ASP A 397 3.82 -12.09 30.19
C ASP A 397 3.13 -12.14 28.82
N VAL A 398 2.90 -10.97 28.22
CA VAL A 398 2.28 -10.84 26.90
C VAL A 398 3.28 -11.19 25.81
N THR A 399 2.92 -12.17 24.97
CA THR A 399 3.71 -12.50 23.78
C THR A 399 3.34 -11.61 22.59
N LEU A 400 4.26 -10.71 22.22
CA LEU A 400 4.22 -9.92 20.99
C LEU A 400 5.28 -10.44 20.01
N GLN A 401 4.82 -11.01 18.89
CA GLN A 401 5.66 -11.68 17.89
C GLN A 401 6.27 -10.68 16.90
N ALA A 402 7.50 -10.93 16.44
CA ALA A 402 8.13 -10.09 15.43
C ALA A 402 7.41 -10.16 14.07
N GLY A 403 7.42 -9.06 13.31
CA GLY A 403 6.72 -8.94 12.03
C GLY A 403 5.19 -8.92 12.13
N LYS A 404 4.64 -8.77 13.33
CA LYS A 404 3.19 -8.72 13.59
C LYS A 404 2.73 -7.31 13.97
N VAL A 405 1.42 -7.10 13.93
CA VAL A 405 0.78 -5.83 14.32
C VAL A 405 -0.26 -6.10 15.39
N TYR A 406 -0.21 -5.31 16.45
CA TYR A 406 -1.14 -5.41 17.57
C TYR A 406 -1.80 -4.07 17.89
N THR A 407 -3.07 -4.16 18.27
CA THR A 407 -3.82 -3.06 18.87
C THR A 407 -4.28 -3.49 20.26
N LEU A 408 -3.95 -2.70 21.29
CA LEU A 408 -4.67 -2.75 22.56
C LEU A 408 -5.90 -1.85 22.43
N PHE A 409 -7.08 -2.45 22.50
CA PHE A 409 -8.34 -1.74 22.61
C PHE A 409 -8.71 -1.57 24.08
N MET A 410 -8.83 -0.34 24.57
CA MET A 410 -9.46 -0.07 25.86
C MET A 410 -10.95 0.19 25.62
N LEU A 411 -11.83 -0.71 26.07
CA LEU A 411 -13.27 -0.73 25.77
C LEU A 411 -14.11 -0.74 27.05
N GLY A 412 -15.43 -0.78 26.90
CA GLY A 412 -16.38 -0.81 28.01
C GLY A 412 -16.80 0.60 28.42
N ASP A 413 -17.12 0.80 29.69
CA ASP A 413 -17.44 2.11 30.25
C ASP A 413 -16.44 2.54 31.32
N ALA A 414 -16.52 3.81 31.75
CA ALA A 414 -15.59 4.38 32.72
C ALA A 414 -15.58 3.70 34.10
N ALA A 415 -16.62 2.93 34.45
CA ALA A 415 -16.69 2.19 35.72
C ALA A 415 -16.12 0.77 35.59
N ALA A 416 -16.19 0.17 34.40
CA ALA A 416 -15.64 -1.15 34.09
C ALA A 416 -14.86 -1.14 32.76
N PRO A 417 -13.69 -0.46 32.69
CA PRO A 417 -12.84 -0.48 31.50
C PRO A 417 -12.21 -1.86 31.29
N VAL A 418 -12.13 -2.31 30.04
CA VAL A 418 -11.57 -3.61 29.67
C VAL A 418 -10.54 -3.45 28.55
N GLY A 419 -9.32 -3.92 28.79
CA GLY A 419 -8.29 -4.02 27.76
C GLY A 419 -8.45 -5.32 26.94
N VAL A 420 -8.56 -5.18 25.62
CA VAL A 420 -8.64 -6.27 24.64
C VAL A 420 -7.48 -6.16 23.67
N LEU A 421 -6.42 -6.94 23.90
CA LEU A 421 -5.31 -7.04 22.95
C LEU A 421 -5.74 -7.87 21.74
N ARG A 422 -5.55 -7.32 20.54
CA ARG A 422 -5.74 -8.03 19.27
C ARG A 422 -4.46 -8.01 18.44
N ARG A 423 -4.13 -9.16 17.88
CA ARG A 423 -3.19 -9.26 16.75
C ARG A 423 -3.98 -8.99 15.48
N ASP A 424 -3.75 -7.83 14.88
CA ASP A 424 -4.43 -7.39 13.65
C ASP A 424 -3.91 -8.14 12.42
N ARG A 425 -2.69 -8.69 12.54
CA ARG A 425 -1.93 -9.40 11.50
C ARG A 425 -0.83 -10.25 12.13
#